data_AF-A0A1H8DJ08-F1
#
_entry.id   AF-A0A1H8DJ08-F1
#
_cell.length_a   1.000
_cell.length_b   1.000
_cell.length_c   1.000
_cell.angle_alpha   90.00
_cell.angle_beta   90.00
_cell.angle_gamma   90.00
#
_symmetry.space_group_name_H-M   'P 1'
#
loop_
_entity.id
_entity.type
_entity.pdbx_description
1 polymer ?
#
loop_
_entity_poly.entity_id
_entity_poly.type
_entity_poly.pdbx_seq_one_letter_code
_entity_poly.pdbx_strand_id
1 'polypeptide(L)'
;MQRATELMIDKTIAGGSLEGYPRTYRLGDSFGNHVAMTNIQLAEMPIVDYQSRLAAFKTYVESVETGVTINLDGAYRENLTECPINR
;
A
#
# COMPACT_ATOMS: atom_id res chain seq x y z
N MET A 1 2.71 -16.52 1.02
CA MET A 1 1.92 -15.27 1.01
C MET A 1 2.86 -14.13 1.39
N GLN A 2 3.27 -13.30 0.44
CA GLN A 2 4.06 -12.09 0.75
C GLN A 2 3.11 -10.90 0.82
N ARG A 3 3.26 -10.07 1.85
CA ARG A 3 2.52 -8.82 1.99
C ARG A 3 3.49 -7.67 1.79
N ALA A 4 3.09 -6.69 1.00
CA ALA A 4 3.89 -5.49 0.84
C ALA A 4 3.91 -4.73 2.17
N THR A 5 5.08 -4.26 2.58
CA THR A 5 5.23 -3.33 3.72
C THR A 5 5.33 -1.89 3.24
N GLU A 6 5.57 -1.69 1.95
CA GLU A 6 5.77 -0.41 1.30
C GLU A 6 4.96 -0.34 0.00
N LEU A 7 4.45 0.84 -0.32
CA LEU A 7 3.71 1.14 -1.53
C LEU A 7 4.38 2.31 -2.24
N MET A 8 4.82 2.10 -3.49
CA MET A 8 5.28 3.19 -4.33
C MET A 8 4.10 3.77 -5.08
N ILE A 9 3.89 5.08 -4.95
CA ILE A 9 2.82 5.83 -5.59
C ILE A 9 3.45 6.78 -6.60
N ASP A 10 3.00 6.67 -7.85
CA ASP A 10 3.27 7.66 -8.89
C ASP A 10 2.12 8.66 -8.96
N LYS A 11 2.45 9.93 -9.23
CA LYS A 11 1.45 10.97 -9.52
C LYS A 11 1.84 11.68 -10.79
N THR A 12 0.90 11.76 -11.72
CA THR A 12 1.02 12.55 -12.94
C THR A 12 -0.05 13.64 -12.96
N ILE A 13 0.34 14.86 -13.34
CA ILE A 13 -0.56 15.99 -13.59
C ILE A 13 -0.29 16.49 -15.00
N ALA A 14 -1.34 16.62 -15.83
CA ALA A 14 -1.22 17.05 -17.22
C ALA A 14 -0.20 16.22 -18.05
N GLY A 15 -0.04 14.93 -17.74
CA GLY A 15 0.89 14.03 -18.44
C GLY A 15 2.34 14.09 -17.97
N GLY A 16 2.70 14.97 -17.03
CA GLY A 16 4.02 15.02 -16.39
C GLY A 16 3.99 14.47 -14.98
N SER A 17 5.04 13.76 -14.55
CA SER A 17 5.21 13.36 -13.14
C SER A 17 5.30 14.59 -12.26
N LEU A 18 4.56 14.62 -11.15
CA LEU A 18 4.66 15.72 -10.19
C LEU A 18 6.00 15.64 -9.44
N GLU A 19 6.59 16.80 -9.16
CA GLU A 19 7.80 16.88 -8.34
C GLU A 19 7.61 16.19 -6.99
N GLY A 20 8.60 15.38 -6.62
CA GLY A 20 8.56 14.58 -5.41
C GLY A 20 7.79 13.26 -5.55
N TYR A 21 7.36 12.84 -6.75
CA TYR A 21 6.89 11.48 -7.07
C TYR A 21 7.86 10.78 -8.05
N PRO A 22 7.97 9.44 -8.03
CA PRO A 22 7.27 8.50 -7.14
C PRO A 22 7.62 8.68 -5.67
N ARG A 23 6.64 8.44 -4.79
CA ARG A 23 6.82 8.40 -3.34
C ARG A 23 6.61 7.00 -2.83
N THR A 24 7.51 6.54 -1.97
CA THR A 24 7.33 5.29 -1.23
C THR A 24 6.68 5.60 0.12
N TYR A 25 5.52 5.02 0.35
CA TYR A 25 4.81 5.07 1.62
C TYR A 25 4.97 3.75 2.35
N ARG A 26 5.21 3.80 3.65
CA ARG A 26 5.22 2.61 4.50
C ARG A 26 3.81 2.34 4.99
N LEU A 27 3.28 1.15 4.72
CA LEU A 27 1.93 0.76 5.13
C LEU A 27 1.79 0.61 6.65
N GLY A 28 2.92 0.45 7.33
CA GLY A 28 3.03 0.39 8.79
C GLY A 28 2.97 1.74 9.46
N ASP A 29 3.18 2.84 8.73
CA ASP A 29 3.09 4.16 9.33
C ASP A 29 1.64 4.51 9.69
N SER A 30 1.48 5.47 10.60
CA SER A 30 0.17 6.03 10.93
C SER A 30 -0.34 6.90 9.78
N PHE A 31 -1.64 6.79 9.48
CA PHE A 31 -2.29 7.62 8.47
C PHE A 31 -3.75 7.85 8.84
N GLY A 32 -4.29 9.05 8.62
CA GLY A 32 -5.65 9.40 9.03
C GLY A 32 -5.90 9.06 10.51
N ASN A 33 -6.84 8.14 10.75
CA ASN A 33 -7.17 7.62 12.09
C ASN A 33 -6.53 6.25 12.42
N HIS A 34 -5.67 5.73 11.55
CA HIS A 34 -5.00 4.46 11.74
C HIS A 34 -3.67 4.64 12.46
N VAL A 35 -3.47 3.88 13.53
CA VAL A 35 -2.20 3.86 14.27
C VAL A 35 -1.10 3.18 13.47
N ALA A 36 0.14 3.53 13.82
CA ALA A 36 1.31 2.87 13.30
C ALA A 36 1.36 1.41 13.78
N MET A 37 1.85 0.53 12.93
CA MET A 37 2.01 -0.90 13.17
C MET A 37 3.39 -1.35 12.64
N THR A 38 3.96 -2.36 13.29
CA THR A 38 5.22 -2.96 12.83
C THR A 38 4.99 -3.82 11.60
N ASN A 39 6.06 -4.11 10.85
CA ASN A 39 6.01 -5.02 9.71
C ASN A 39 5.52 -6.43 10.12
N ILE A 40 5.83 -6.86 11.35
CA ILE A 40 5.37 -8.14 11.90
C ILE A 40 3.85 -8.11 12.08
N GLN A 41 3.31 -7.05 12.68
CA GLN A 41 1.87 -6.88 12.86
C GLN A 41 1.12 -6.82 11.53
N LEU A 42 1.68 -6.16 10.51
CA LEU A 42 1.14 -6.17 9.15
C LEU A 42 1.20 -7.55 8.49
N ALA A 43 2.26 -8.31 8.71
CA ALA A 43 2.42 -9.67 8.19
C ALA A 43 1.42 -10.65 8.83
N GLU A 44 1.16 -10.50 10.13
CA GLU A 44 0.30 -11.38 10.94
C GLU A 44 -1.19 -10.99 10.91
N MET A 45 -1.52 -9.77 10.48
CA MET A 45 -2.89 -9.27 10.39
C MET A 45 -3.81 -10.24 9.59
N PRO A 46 -5.11 -10.35 9.85
CA PRO A 46 -5.99 -11.06 8.93
C PRO A 46 -5.97 -10.43 7.53
N ILE A 47 -6.04 -11.24 6.47
CA ILE A 47 -5.99 -10.74 5.09
C ILE A 47 -7.09 -9.71 4.79
N VAL A 48 -8.29 -9.94 5.31
CA VAL A 48 -9.44 -9.03 5.17
C VAL A 48 -9.13 -7.68 5.79
N ASP A 49 -8.50 -7.67 6.96
CA ASP A 49 -8.10 -6.43 7.65
C ASP A 49 -6.97 -5.72 6.90
N TYR A 50 -6.02 -6.47 6.34
CA TYR A 50 -4.94 -5.91 5.52
C TYR A 50 -5.51 -5.25 4.25
N GLN A 51 -6.43 -5.90 3.56
CA GLN A 51 -7.13 -5.34 2.39
C GLN A 51 -7.96 -4.10 2.77
N SER A 52 -8.65 -4.13 3.91
CA SER A 52 -9.40 -2.98 4.42
C SER A 52 -8.46 -1.81 4.76
N ARG A 53 -7.28 -2.07 5.35
CA ARG A 53 -6.27 -1.05 5.63
C ARG A 53 -5.71 -0.45 4.33
N LEU A 54 -5.45 -1.27 3.31
CA LEU A 54 -5.00 -0.80 1.98
C LEU A 54 -6.05 0.11 1.32
N ALA A 55 -7.32 -0.27 1.36
CA ALA A 55 -8.41 0.55 0.83
C ALA A 55 -8.52 1.89 1.57
N ALA A 56 -8.44 1.86 2.91
CA ALA A 56 -8.46 3.07 3.74
C ALA A 56 -7.24 3.97 3.46
N PHE A 57 -6.05 3.38 3.28
CA PHE A 57 -4.83 4.10 2.94
C PHE A 57 -4.97 4.81 1.59
N LYS A 58 -5.49 4.11 0.57
CA LYS A 58 -5.79 4.70 -0.74
C LYS A 58 -6.73 5.89 -0.61
N THR A 59 -7.88 5.71 0.04
CA THR A 59 -8.85 6.80 0.24
C THR A 59 -8.25 7.98 0.99
N TYR A 60 -7.42 7.72 2.02
CA TYR A 60 -6.74 8.77 2.77
C TYR A 60 -5.83 9.60 1.86
N VAL A 61 -4.92 8.97 1.11
CA VAL A 61 -3.99 9.71 0.25
C VAL A 61 -4.74 10.43 -0.89
N GLU A 62 -5.77 9.82 -1.49
CA GLU A 62 -6.61 10.50 -2.49
C GLU A 62 -7.40 11.69 -1.93
N SER A 63 -7.75 11.65 -0.63
CA SER A 63 -8.42 12.76 0.05
C SER A 63 -7.49 13.91 0.44
N VAL A 64 -6.23 13.61 0.77
CA VAL A 64 -5.23 14.60 1.17
C VAL A 64 -4.52 15.20 -0.04
N GLU A 65 -4.33 14.42 -1.09
CA GLU A 65 -3.56 14.79 -2.27
C GLU A 65 -4.46 14.89 -3.50
N THR A 66 -4.96 16.09 -3.78
CA THR A 66 -5.82 16.36 -4.94
C THR A 66 -5.16 15.90 -6.25
N GLY A 67 -5.87 15.10 -7.04
CA GLY A 67 -5.44 14.62 -8.35
C GLY A 67 -4.43 13.46 -8.30
N VAL A 68 -4.24 12.79 -7.16
CA VAL A 68 -3.56 11.48 -7.12
C VAL A 68 -4.57 10.39 -7.47
N THR A 69 -4.18 9.47 -8.35
CA THR A 69 -4.89 8.21 -8.55
C THR A 69 -3.97 7.10 -8.10
N ILE A 70 -4.32 6.40 -7.03
CA ILE A 70 -3.48 5.31 -6.53
C ILE A 70 -3.88 4.03 -7.25
N ASN A 71 -2.92 3.46 -7.99
CA ASN A 71 -3.04 2.10 -8.45
C ASN A 71 -2.51 1.13 -7.39
N LEU A 72 -3.38 0.22 -6.91
CA LEU A 72 -3.04 -0.82 -5.95
C LEU A 72 -2.69 -2.17 -6.61
N ASP A 73 -2.68 -2.26 -7.95
CA ASP A 73 -2.44 -3.50 -8.71
C ASP A 73 -1.07 -4.16 -8.43
N GLY A 74 -0.16 -3.48 -7.70
CA GLY A 74 1.10 -4.04 -7.18
C GLY A 74 1.20 -4.12 -5.64
N ALA A 75 0.26 -3.51 -4.89
CA ALA A 75 0.26 -3.44 -3.42
C ALA A 75 -0.08 -4.78 -2.76
N TYR A 76 -0.82 -5.60 -3.49
CA TYR A 76 -1.24 -6.92 -3.10
C TYR A 76 -0.97 -7.86 -4.28
N ARG A 77 0.17 -8.56 -4.23
CA ARG A 77 0.32 -9.81 -4.97
C ARG A 77 -0.09 -10.93 -4.05
N GLU A 78 -1.25 -11.52 -4.31
CA GLU A 78 -1.53 -12.86 -3.85
C GLU A 78 -0.47 -13.76 -4.51
N ASN A 79 0.60 -14.11 -3.79
CA ASN A 79 1.55 -15.11 -4.27
C ASN A 79 0.84 -16.47 -4.30
N LEU A 80 0.01 -16.68 -5.34
CA LEU A 80 -0.52 -17.98 -5.75
C LEU A 80 0.51 -18.77 -6.56
N THR A 81 1.65 -18.16 -6.90
CA THR A 81 2.72 -18.74 -7.73
C THR A 81 4.06 -18.91 -7.03
N GLU A 82 4.25 -18.43 -5.79
CA GLU A 82 5.41 -18.88 -5.01
C GLU A 82 5.09 -20.26 -4.45
N CYS A 83 5.63 -21.27 -5.13
CA CYS A 83 5.64 -22.66 -4.73
C CYS A 83 5.85 -22.81 -3.21
N PRO A 84 5.12 -23.72 -2.54
CA PRO A 84 5.48 -24.10 -1.19
C PRO A 84 6.93 -24.57 -1.22
N ILE A 85 7.77 -24.01 -0.35
CA ILE A 85 9.03 -24.64 0.02
C ILE A 85 8.63 -25.93 0.76
N ASN A 86 8.35 -26.98 -0.01
CA ASN A 86 8.28 -28.33 0.49
C ASN A 86 9.71 -28.86 0.56
N ARG A 87 10.17 -28.97 1.81
CA ARG A 87 11.14 -29.93 2.38
C ARG A 87 12.34 -30.38 1.54
#